data_AF-A0A7C9FG28-F1
#
_entry.id   AF-A0A7C9FG28-F1
#
_cell.length_a   1.000
_cell.length_b   1.000
_cell.length_c   1.000
_cell.angle_alpha   90.00
_cell.angle_beta   90.00
_cell.angle_gamma   90.00
#
_symmetry.space_group_name_H-M   'P 1'
#
loop_
_entity.id
_entity.type
_entity.pdbx_description
1 polymer ?
#
loop_
_entity_poly.entity_id
_entity_poly.type
_entity_poly.pdbx_seq_one_letter_code
_entity_poly.pdbx_strand_id
1 'polypeptide(L)'
;MLRGMGFDRNTSIYLASAKIYDAERNMAPLFEMFPRLQTKEMLASPEELAPYKNYSSRMAAIDYTVCLRSEVFVTTQGGNFPHFLMGHRRYLYGGHSKTSDLINASWRKFLVMAKSRY
;
A
#
# COMPACT_ATOMS: atom_id res chain seq x y z
N MET A 1 13.21 7.13 8.34
CA MET A 1 13.08 5.65 8.33
C MET A 1 13.20 5.06 6.93
N LEU A 2 12.31 5.36 5.98
CA LEU A 2 12.29 4.73 4.64
C LEU A 2 13.59 4.89 3.85
N ARG A 3 14.17 6.10 3.80
CA ARG A 3 15.49 6.31 3.19
C ARG A 3 16.62 5.54 3.88
N GLY A 4 16.52 5.34 5.19
CA GLY A 4 17.48 4.54 5.96
C GLY A 4 17.36 3.03 5.70
N MET A 5 16.26 2.57 5.09
CA MET A 5 16.08 1.18 4.66
C MET A 5 16.53 0.94 3.21
N GLY A 6 17.10 1.95 2.54
CA GLY A 6 17.56 1.86 1.16
C GLY A 6 16.54 2.29 0.10
N PHE A 7 15.37 2.78 0.49
CA PHE A 7 14.39 3.33 -0.46
C PHE A 7 14.77 4.75 -0.91
N ASP A 8 14.65 5.00 -2.21
CA ASP A 8 15.03 6.25 -2.86
C ASP A 8 13.86 6.88 -3.64
N ARG A 9 14.12 8.00 -4.33
CA ARG A 9 13.10 8.68 -5.16
C ARG A 9 12.65 7.85 -6.36
N ASN A 10 13.41 6.82 -6.75
CA ASN A 10 13.13 5.92 -7.86
C ASN A 10 12.23 4.73 -7.43
N THR A 11 11.99 4.60 -6.13
CA THR A 11 11.13 3.61 -5.52
C THR A 11 9.67 4.01 -5.72
N SER A 12 8.88 3.12 -6.31
CA SER A 12 7.42 3.30 -6.35
C SER A 12 6.82 3.00 -4.98
N ILE A 13 5.78 3.76 -4.60
CA ILE A 13 5.10 3.65 -3.33
C ILE A 13 3.61 3.57 -3.60
N TYR A 14 2.88 2.76 -2.84
CA TYR A 14 1.44 2.68 -2.96
C TYR A 14 0.80 3.17 -1.67
N LEU A 15 -0.14 4.10 -1.75
CA LEU A 15 -0.79 4.65 -0.57
C LEU A 15 -2.18 4.02 -0.39
N ALA A 16 -2.29 3.11 0.57
CA ALA A 16 -3.56 2.48 0.95
C ALA A 16 -4.26 3.31 2.02
N SER A 17 -4.88 4.43 1.67
CA SER A 17 -5.63 5.22 2.65
C SER A 17 -7.07 5.48 2.24
N ALA A 18 -7.89 5.75 3.25
CA ALA A 18 -9.09 6.54 3.07
C ALA A 18 -8.71 8.00 2.72
N LYS A 19 -9.70 8.84 2.46
CA LYS A 19 -9.48 10.26 2.17
C LYS A 19 -8.65 10.91 3.29
N ILE A 20 -7.47 11.40 2.94
CA ILE A 20 -6.58 12.09 3.88
C ILE A 20 -7.05 13.55 3.96
N TYR A 21 -7.36 14.01 5.17
CA TYR A 21 -7.66 15.41 5.41
C TYR A 21 -6.43 16.27 5.09
N ASP A 22 -6.61 17.31 4.28
CA ASP A 22 -5.54 18.24 3.87
C ASP A 22 -4.29 17.47 3.39
N ALA A 23 -4.51 16.56 2.43
CA ALA A 23 -3.48 15.65 1.94
C ALA A 23 -2.28 16.39 1.37
N GLU A 24 -2.49 17.51 0.68
CA GLU A 24 -1.42 18.32 0.10
C GLU A 24 -0.43 18.80 1.16
N ARG A 25 -0.93 19.38 2.26
CA ARG A 25 -0.08 19.84 3.35
C ARG A 25 0.53 18.68 4.15
N ASN A 26 -0.28 17.69 4.50
CA ASN A 26 0.15 16.61 5.39
C ASN A 26 1.06 15.58 4.71
N MET A 27 0.95 15.42 3.39
CA MET A 27 1.75 14.47 2.60
C MET A 27 2.80 15.13 1.72
N ALA A 28 2.92 16.47 1.71
CA ALA A 28 3.97 17.18 0.98
C ALA A 28 5.38 16.59 1.19
N PRO A 29 5.84 16.31 2.43
CA PRO A 29 7.16 15.69 2.62
C PRO A 29 7.28 14.30 2.00
N LEU A 30 6.19 13.52 2.04
CA LEU A 30 6.15 12.17 1.45
C LEU A 30 6.24 12.25 -0.08
N PHE A 31 5.47 13.15 -0.70
CA PHE A 31 5.47 13.35 -2.15
C PHE A 31 6.83 13.84 -2.65
N GLU A 32 7.50 14.72 -1.90
CA GLU A 32 8.85 15.20 -2.25
C GLU A 32 9.90 14.07 -2.20
N MET A 33 9.80 13.22 -1.17
CA MET A 33 10.69 12.08 -0.98
C MET A 33 10.43 10.94 -1.96
N PHE A 34 9.18 10.72 -2.36
CA PHE A 34 8.75 9.60 -3.20
C PHE A 34 7.78 10.09 -4.30
N PRO A 35 8.33 10.65 -5.39
CA PRO A 35 7.50 11.21 -6.47
C PRO A 35 6.70 10.15 -7.24
N ARG A 36 7.08 8.87 -7.14
CA ARG A 36 6.37 7.74 -7.76
C ARG A 36 5.34 7.11 -6.82
N LEU A 37 4.55 7.96 -6.18
CA LEU A 37 3.45 7.51 -5.34
C LEU A 37 2.24 7.16 -6.22
N GLN A 38 1.64 6.01 -5.94
CA GLN A 38 0.49 5.44 -6.63
C GLN A 38 -0.65 5.26 -5.62
N THR A 39 -1.88 5.40 -6.10
CA THR A 39 -3.09 5.03 -5.34
C THR A 39 -3.94 4.09 -6.18
N LYS A 40 -4.97 3.46 -5.61
CA LYS A 40 -5.90 2.60 -6.37
C LYS A 40 -6.54 3.34 -7.55
N GLU A 41 -6.81 4.64 -7.39
CA GLU A 41 -7.36 5.49 -8.44
C GLU A 41 -6.36 5.77 -9.58
N MET A 42 -5.06 5.58 -9.34
CA MET A 42 -4.02 5.66 -10.37
C MET A 42 -3.73 4.29 -11.03
N LEU A 43 -4.00 3.20 -10.33
CA LEU A 43 -3.76 1.84 -10.81
C LEU A 43 -4.89 1.25 -11.65
N ALA A 44 -6.13 1.73 -11.47
CA ALA A 44 -7.31 1.23 -12.14
C ALA A 44 -8.18 2.37 -12.65
N SER A 45 -8.88 2.14 -13.76
CA SER A 45 -9.73 3.16 -14.37
C SER A 45 -10.96 3.45 -13.50
N PRO A 46 -11.58 4.64 -13.63
CA PRO A 46 -12.81 4.96 -12.92
C PRO A 46 -13.94 3.96 -13.15
N GLU A 47 -14.00 3.34 -14.34
CA GLU A 47 -14.95 2.31 -14.75
C GLU A 47 -14.65 0.98 -14.06
N GLU A 48 -13.38 0.57 -13.98
CA GLU A 48 -12.96 -0.63 -13.24
C GLU A 48 -13.23 -0.50 -11.75
N LEU A 49 -13.14 0.72 -11.20
CA LEU A 49 -13.41 1.01 -9.79
C LEU A 49 -14.90 1.21 -9.48
N ALA A 50 -15.73 1.52 -10.47
CA ALA A 50 -17.14 1.84 -10.29
C ALA A 50 -17.94 0.78 -9.48
N PRO A 51 -17.75 -0.54 -9.69
CA PRO A 51 -18.48 -1.57 -8.93
C PRO A 51 -18.14 -1.60 -7.43
N TYR A 52 -17.01 -1.01 -7.05
CA TYR A 52 -16.48 -1.07 -5.68
C TYR A 52 -16.69 0.24 -4.91
N LYS A 53 -16.82 1.39 -5.59
CA LYS A 53 -16.89 2.74 -4.97
C LYS A 53 -17.92 2.88 -3.85
N ASN A 54 -19.07 2.21 -3.96
CA ASN A 54 -20.16 2.29 -2.97
C ASN A 54 -19.97 1.33 -1.78
N TYR A 55 -18.92 0.51 -1.80
CA TYR A 55 -18.67 -0.51 -0.79
C TYR A 55 -17.25 -0.34 -0.23
N SER A 56 -17.15 0.33 0.91
CA SER A 56 -15.87 0.60 1.58
C SER A 56 -15.03 -0.66 1.81
N SER A 57 -15.67 -1.78 2.16
CA SER A 57 -15.02 -3.08 2.33
C SER A 57 -14.45 -3.64 1.02
N ARG A 58 -15.14 -3.45 -0.10
CA ARG A 58 -14.66 -3.89 -1.42
C ARG A 58 -13.51 -3.01 -1.92
N MET A 59 -13.59 -1.70 -1.69
CA MET A 59 -12.47 -0.79 -1.96
C MET A 59 -11.24 -1.16 -1.12
N ALA A 60 -11.44 -1.51 0.15
CA ALA A 60 -10.36 -1.98 1.02
C ALA A 60 -9.77 -3.32 0.57
N ALA A 61 -10.54 -4.19 -0.10
CA ALA A 61 -10.01 -5.44 -0.67
C ALA A 61 -9.00 -5.20 -1.80
N ILE A 62 -9.16 -4.11 -2.56
CA ILE A 62 -8.18 -3.69 -3.57
C ILE A 62 -6.88 -3.29 -2.89
N ASP A 63 -6.98 -2.40 -1.89
CA ASP A 63 -5.82 -2.02 -1.06
C ASP A 63 -5.14 -3.26 -0.45
N TYR A 64 -5.93 -4.19 0.09
CA TYR A 64 -5.43 -5.44 0.67
C TYR A 64 -4.64 -6.28 -0.33
N THR A 65 -5.14 -6.43 -1.55
CA THR A 65 -4.49 -7.22 -2.60
C THR A 65 -3.13 -6.65 -2.98
N VAL A 66 -3.05 -5.32 -3.12
CA VAL A 66 -1.77 -4.63 -3.41
C VAL A 66 -0.81 -4.79 -2.22
N CYS A 67 -1.28 -4.63 -0.98
CA CYS A 67 -0.45 -4.81 0.21
C CYS A 67 0.03 -6.26 0.40
N LEU A 68 -0.76 -7.25 0.00
CA LEU A 68 -0.42 -8.67 0.16
C LEU A 68 0.72 -9.08 -0.77
N ARG A 69 0.72 -8.50 -1.98
CA ARG A 69 1.70 -8.77 -3.03
C ARG A 69 2.90 -7.83 -3.00
N SER A 70 2.87 -6.80 -2.15
CA SER A 70 3.99 -5.86 -2.05
C SER A 70 5.22 -6.51 -1.43
N GLU A 71 6.41 -6.02 -1.83
CA GLU A 71 7.67 -6.47 -1.23
C GLU A 71 7.75 -6.07 0.24
N VAL A 72 7.40 -4.81 0.53
CA VAL A 72 7.46 -4.25 1.87
C VAL A 72 6.11 -3.66 2.25
N PHE A 73 5.68 -3.93 3.48
CA PHE A 73 4.44 -3.41 4.04
C PHE A 73 4.75 -2.63 5.32
N VAL A 74 4.27 -1.40 5.43
CA VAL A 74 4.50 -0.53 6.60
C VAL A 74 3.20 0.14 7.02
N THR A 75 2.64 -0.28 8.16
CA THR A 75 1.44 0.35 8.71
C THR A 75 1.78 1.45 9.71
N THR A 76 0.97 2.51 9.78
CA THR A 76 1.17 3.61 10.73
C THR A 76 0.32 3.47 11.99
N GLN A 77 -0.70 2.61 11.98
CA GLN A 77 -1.61 2.35 13.09
C GLN A 77 -2.00 0.87 13.14
N GLY A 78 -2.38 0.39 14.33
CA GLY A 78 -2.95 -0.95 14.50
C GLY A 78 -4.38 -1.04 13.93
N GLY A 79 -4.93 -2.26 13.91
CA GLY A 79 -6.30 -2.52 13.46
C GLY A 79 -6.44 -3.84 12.71
N ASN A 80 -7.67 -4.18 12.32
CA ASN A 80 -7.97 -5.45 11.67
C ASN A 80 -7.24 -5.62 10.34
N PHE A 81 -7.17 -4.57 9.51
CA PHE A 81 -6.52 -4.61 8.21
C PHE A 81 -5.05 -5.04 8.28
N PRO A 82 -4.15 -4.32 9.01
CA PRO A 82 -2.76 -4.74 9.10
C PRO A 82 -2.61 -6.08 9.83
N HIS A 83 -3.46 -6.39 10.81
CA HIS A 83 -3.41 -7.67 11.54
C HIS A 83 -3.66 -8.87 10.63
N PHE A 84 -4.77 -8.84 9.86
CA PHE A 84 -5.09 -9.90 8.89
C PHE A 84 -4.04 -9.99 7.78
N LEU A 85 -3.54 -8.86 7.31
CA LEU A 85 -2.53 -8.84 6.26
C LEU A 85 -1.21 -9.46 6.73
N MET A 86 -0.73 -9.12 7.92
CA MET A 86 0.49 -9.70 8.48
C MET A 86 0.38 -11.21 8.65
N GLY A 87 -0.74 -11.71 9.16
CA GLY A 87 -1.01 -13.14 9.28
C GLY A 87 -1.02 -13.83 7.92
N HIS A 88 -1.70 -13.25 6.94
CA HIS A 88 -1.78 -13.80 5.58
C HIS A 88 -0.42 -13.82 4.88
N ARG A 89 0.37 -12.75 5.00
CA ARG A 89 1.75 -12.70 4.49
C ARG A 89 2.64 -13.73 5.18
N ARG A 90 2.51 -13.90 6.51
CA ARG A 90 3.27 -14.93 7.26
C ARG A 90 2.93 -16.33 6.75
N TYR A 91 1.65 -16.63 6.51
CA TYR A 91 1.17 -17.91 6.01
C TYR A 91 1.70 -18.21 4.60
N LEU A 92 1.54 -17.26 3.66
CA LEU A 92 1.95 -17.47 2.26
C LEU A 92 3.48 -17.52 2.09
N TYR A 93 4.24 -16.72 2.83
CA TYR A 93 5.68 -16.55 2.62
C TYR A 93 6.54 -17.27 3.68
N GLY A 94 6.01 -18.34 4.31
CA GLY A 94 6.80 -19.21 5.19
C GLY A 94 7.45 -18.46 6.37
N GLY A 95 6.83 -17.36 6.79
CA GLY A 95 7.30 -16.54 7.89
C GLY A 95 8.39 -15.51 7.61
N HIS A 96 8.97 -15.47 6.42
CA HIS A 96 9.98 -14.47 6.09
C HIS A 96 9.33 -13.36 5.26
N SER A 97 9.01 -12.23 5.89
CA SER A 97 8.62 -11.00 5.15
C SER A 97 9.84 -10.16 4.73
N LYS A 98 10.92 -10.83 4.30
CA LYS A 98 11.84 -10.27 3.31
C LYS A 98 11.67 -11.10 2.05
N THR A 99 11.09 -10.47 1.05
CA THR A 99 10.52 -11.11 -0.14
C THR A 99 11.60 -11.50 -1.14
N SER A 100 11.93 -12.78 -1.17
CA SER A 100 12.57 -13.51 -2.27
C SER A 100 11.93 -14.90 -2.22
N ASP A 101 11.16 -15.39 -3.18
CA ASP A 101 11.26 -15.29 -4.63
C ASP A 101 9.88 -15.46 -5.28
N LEU A 102 9.83 -15.16 -6.59
CA LEU A 102 8.77 -15.50 -7.54
C LEU A 102 7.45 -14.71 -7.39
N ILE A 103 7.26 -13.69 -8.23
CA ILE A 103 6.04 -13.32 -8.99
C ILE A 103 6.26 -11.90 -9.54
N ASN A 104 6.28 -11.79 -10.88
CA ASN A 104 6.21 -10.59 -11.74
C ASN A 104 6.91 -9.29 -11.26
N ALA A 105 7.96 -8.88 -12.01
CA ALA A 105 8.76 -7.69 -11.77
C ALA A 105 7.97 -6.36 -11.71
N SER A 106 6.71 -6.30 -12.15
CA SER A 106 5.90 -5.08 -12.16
C SER A 106 5.44 -4.60 -10.77
N TRP A 107 5.39 -5.49 -9.76
CA TRP A 107 4.86 -5.18 -8.42
C TRP A 107 5.95 -4.98 -7.34
N ARG A 108 7.24 -5.04 -7.74
CA ARG A 108 8.43 -5.03 -6.88
C ARG A 108 8.72 -3.74 -6.11
N LYS A 109 7.87 -2.73 -6.15
CA LYS A 109 8.18 -1.43 -5.53
C LYS A 109 6.92 -0.80 -5.00
N PHE A 110 6.42 -1.33 -3.89
CA PHE A 110 5.33 -0.67 -3.20
C PHE A 110 5.59 -0.74 -1.71
N LEU A 111 6.02 0.37 -1.13
CA LEU A 111 5.78 0.61 0.28
C LEU A 111 4.29 0.90 0.42
N VAL A 112 3.57 0.17 1.27
CA VAL A 112 2.16 0.46 1.52
C VAL A 112 1.92 1.03 2.89
N MET A 113 1.45 2.28 2.93
CA MET A 113 0.94 2.92 4.15
C MET A 113 -0.57 2.76 4.26
N ALA A 114 -1.02 1.93 5.20
CA ALA A 114 -2.41 1.86 5.61
C ALA A 114 -2.71 2.96 6.64
N LYS A 115 -3.65 3.87 6.35
CA LYS A 115 -4.26 4.74 7.37
C LYS A 115 -5.75 4.45 7.40
N SER A 116 -6.15 3.60 8.33
CA SER A 116 -7.55 3.44 8.73
C SER A 116 -7.88 4.55 9.71
N ARG A 117 -8.91 5.35 9.43
CA ARG A 117 -9.62 6.06 10.49
C ARG A 117 -11.11 5.86 10.25
N TYR A 118 -11.80 5.42 11.30
CA TYR A 118 -13.22 5.66 11.47
C TYR A 118 -13.51 7.15 11.32
#